data_AF-A0A840YBH6-F1
#
_entry.id   AF-A0A840YBH6-F1
#
_cell.length_a   1.000
_cell.length_b   1.000
_cell.length_c   1.000
_cell.angle_alpha   90.00
_cell.angle_beta   90.00
_cell.angle_gamma   90.00
#
_symmetry.space_group_name_H-M   'P 1'
#
loop_
_entity.id
_entity.type
_entity.pdbx_description
1 polymer ?
#
loop_
_entity_poly.entity_id
_entity_poly.type
_entity_poly.pdbx_seq_one_letter_code
_entity_poly.pdbx_strand_id
1 'polypeptide(L)' 'MAGLTLDTAGALAAARDLGAAGWAAAELLLAIRIGMAEGSAARREGETT' A
#
# COMPACT_ATOMS: atom_id res chain seq x y z
N MET A 1 10.80 -4.47 -14.26
CA MET A 1 10.16 -3.45 -13.41
C MET A 1 9.98 -4.04 -12.01
N ALA A 2 11.02 -4.04 -11.19
CA ALA A 2 10.93 -4.54 -9.81
C ALA A 2 10.28 -3.45 -8.94
N GLY A 3 8.94 -3.38 -9.00
CA GLY A 3 8.15 -2.50 -8.15
C GLY A 3 7.87 -3.15 -6.80
N LEU A 4 7.63 -2.34 -5.78
CA LEU A 4 7.19 -2.81 -4.46
C LEU A 4 5.81 -3.46 -4.60
N THR A 5 5.71 -4.73 -4.20
CA THR A 5 4.45 -5.47 -4.11
C THR A 5 3.89 -5.42 -2.69
N LEU A 6 2.59 -5.18 -2.58
CA LEU A 6 1.89 -5.23 -1.30
C LEU A 6 1.69 -6.69 -0.89
N ASP A 7 2.21 -7.08 0.27
CA ASP A 7 1.74 -8.30 0.95
C ASP A 7 0.29 -8.08 1.41
N THR A 8 -0.63 -8.62 0.62
CA THR A 8 -2.07 -8.42 0.84
C THR A 8 -2.55 -9.17 2.07
N ALA A 9 -1.93 -10.31 2.42
CA ALA A 9 -2.32 -11.09 3.59
C ALA A 9 -1.94 -10.38 4.88
N GLY A 10 -0.70 -9.90 4.98
CA GLY A 10 -0.23 -9.11 6.11
C GLY A 10 -0.99 -7.79 6.25
N ALA A 11 -1.23 -7.08 5.15
CA ALA A 11 -1.98 -5.84 5.17
C ALA A 11 -3.45 -6.04 5.60
N LEU A 12 -4.08 -7.15 5.20
CA LEU A 12 -5.44 -7.49 5.63
C LEU A 12 -5.48 -7.88 7.11
N ALA A 13 -4.45 -8.57 7.63
CA ALA A 13 -4.33 -8.85 9.06
C ALA A 13 -4.24 -7.53 9.87
N ALA A 14 -3.37 -6.61 9.46
CA ALA A 14 -3.25 -5.31 10.09
C ALA A 14 -4.55 -4.49 10.03
N ALA A 15 -5.26 -4.54 8.90
CA ALA A 15 -6.57 -3.89 8.79
C ALA A 15 -7.59 -4.45 9.81
N ARG A 16 -7.58 -5.77 10.04
CA ARG A 16 -8.43 -6.40 11.07
C ARG A 16 -8.05 -5.98 12.48
N ASP A 17 -6.76 -5.86 12.78
CA ASP A 17 -6.26 -5.40 14.08
C ASP A 17 -6.70 -3.95 14.37
N LEU A 18 -6.89 -3.14 13.33
CA LEU A 18 -7.45 -1.79 13.41
C LEU A 18 -9.00 -1.76 13.45
N GLY A 19 -9.65 -2.91 13.49
CA GLY A 19 -11.11 -3.04 13.48
C GLY A 19 -11.77 -2.82 12.12
N ALA A 20 -10.98 -2.72 11.03
CA ALA A 20 -11.52 -2.60 9.69
C ALA A 20 -11.91 -3.98 9.12
N ALA A 21 -13.11 -4.05 8.55
CA ALA A 21 -13.63 -5.26 7.91
C ALA A 21 -14.45 -4.90 6.67
N GLY A 22 -14.67 -5.90 5.79
CA GLY A 22 -15.45 -5.74 4.57
C GLY A 22 -14.94 -4.58 3.71
N TRP A 23 -15.84 -3.65 3.37
CA TRP A 23 -15.51 -2.50 2.53
C TRP A 23 -14.44 -1.58 3.15
N ALA A 24 -14.47 -1.33 4.47
CA ALA A 24 -13.49 -0.47 5.12
C ALA A 24 -12.07 -1.03 5.00
N ALA A 25 -11.90 -2.36 5.09
CA ALA A 25 -10.61 -3.00 4.85
C ALA A 25 -10.17 -2.88 3.38
N ALA A 26 -11.11 -2.96 2.43
CA ALA A 26 -10.81 -2.77 1.02
C ALA A 26 -10.32 -1.34 0.71
N GLU A 27 -10.96 -0.32 1.29
CA GLU A 27 -10.54 1.08 1.15
C GLU A 27 -9.16 1.34 1.77
N LEU A 28 -8.90 0.76 2.94
CA LEU A 28 -7.56 0.81 3.57
C LEU A 28 -6.49 0.21 2.66
N LEU A 29 -6.74 -0.98 2.09
CA LEU A 29 -5.81 -1.63 1.16
C LEU A 29 -5.61 -0.80 -0.12
N LEU A 30 -6.68 -0.17 -0.63
CA LEU A 30 -6.60 0.73 -1.78
C LEU A 30 -5.71 1.94 -1.48
N ALA A 31 -5.93 2.60 -0.34
CA ALA A 31 -5.13 3.74 0.09
C ALA A 31 -3.65 3.37 0.24
N ILE A 32 -3.34 2.20 0.81
CA ILE A 32 -1.97 1.69 0.92
C ILE A 32 -1.33 1.54 -0.47
N ARG A 33 -2.04 0.94 -1.44
CA ARG A 33 -1.50 0.74 -2.79
C ARG A 33 -1.24 2.06 -3.52
N ILE A 34 -2.11 3.07 -3.34
CA ILE A 34 -1.90 4.41 -3.88
C ILE A 34 -0.63 5.02 -3.30
N GLY A 35 -0.50 5.04 -1.96
CA GLY A 35 0.69 5.58 -1.29
C GLY A 35 1.99 4.87 -1.69
N MET A 36 1.96 3.55 -1.88
CA MET A 36 3.11 2.79 -2.38
C MET A 36 3.51 3.20 -3.81
N ALA A 37 2.54 3.44 -4.69
CA ALA A 37 2.79 3.87 -6.06
C ALA A 37 3.40 5.27 -6.11
N GLU A 38 2.84 6.21 -5.35
CA GLU A 38 3.33 7.58 -5.22
C GLU A 38 4.74 7.62 -4.63
N GLY A 39 4.96 6.92 -3.50
CA GLY A 39 6.29 6.86 -2.88
C GLY A 39 7.34 6.19 -3.76
N SER A 40 6.94 5.17 -4.54
CA SER A 40 7.83 4.54 -5.51
C SER A 40 8.19 5.49 -6.68
N ALA A 41 7.27 6.35 -7.10
CA ALA A 41 7.53 7.37 -8.11
C ALA A 41 8.48 8.45 -7.59
N ALA A 42 8.19 9.00 -6.41
CA ALA A 42 9.03 10.01 -5.76
C ALA A 42 10.47 9.52 -5.53
N ARG A 43 10.65 8.24 -5.13
CA ARG A 43 11.99 7.65 -4.99
C ARG A 43 12.76 7.68 -6.31
N ARG A 44 12.14 7.27 -7.41
CA ARG A 44 12.80 7.23 -8.73
C ARG A 44 13.20 8.62 -9.19
N GLU A 45 12.36 9.63 -8.95
CA GLU A 45 12.68 11.03 -9.27
C GLU A 45 13.92 11.51 -8.50
N GLY A 46 14.00 11.17 -7.21
CA GLY A 46 15.16 11.48 -6.37
C GLY A 46 16.44 10.73 -6.75
N GLU A 47 16.35 9.53 -7.32
CA GLU A 47 17.51 8.77 -7.83
C GLU A 47 18.06 9.36 -9.14
N THR A 48 17.26 10.14 -9.87
CA THR A 48 17.63 10.75 -11.16
C THR A 48 18.13 12.20 -11.06
N THR A 49 18.15 12.78 -9.87
CA THR A 49 18.60 14.16 -9.58
C THR A 49 19.94 14.14 -8.86
#